data_AF-A0A9R0YZB9-F1
#
_entry.id   AF-A0A9R0YZB9-F1
#
_cell.length_a   1.000
_cell.length_b   1.000
_cell.length_c   1.000
_cell.angle_alpha   90.00
_cell.angle_beta   90.00
_cell.angle_gamma   90.00
#
_symmetry.space_group_name_H-M   'P 1'
#
loop_
_entity.id
_entity.type
_entity.pdbx_description
1 polymer ?
#
loop_
_entity_poly.entity_id
_entity_poly.type
_entity_poly.pdbx_seq_one_letter_code
_entity_poly.pdbx_strand_id
1 'polypeptide(L)'
;MFFDVYILTFLPLMCRKEGQQTQEEVQKRNLRDELEERERKHFSSKDKSYVDERDRRKSSGLLLEGSKRDEDKIVPREIDADDSDVELKSDDESDDDDDDDDTEALMAELERIKKERAEDRLRKERQQAEEEAKMKEAELMRGNPLINMNNSGSFNVKRRWDDDVVFKNQARGETKTPKRFINDTIRSDFHRKFLHRYMK
;
A
#
# COMPACT_ATOMS: atom_id res chain seq x y z
N MET A 1 -53.97 55.36 -8.42
CA MET A 1 -54.43 53.96 -8.38
C MET A 1 -53.21 53.10 -8.63
N PHE A 2 -52.59 52.57 -7.57
CA PHE A 2 -51.50 51.59 -7.71
C PHE A 2 -52.15 50.21 -7.69
N PHE A 3 -52.15 49.54 -8.84
CA PHE A 3 -52.50 48.13 -8.90
C PHE A 3 -51.32 47.36 -8.33
N ASP A 4 -51.49 46.79 -7.15
CA ASP A 4 -50.52 45.83 -6.61
C ASP A 4 -50.44 44.64 -7.56
N VAL A 5 -49.28 44.57 -8.20
CA VAL A 5 -48.82 43.50 -9.08
C VAL A 5 -48.57 42.27 -8.21
N TYR A 6 -49.62 41.47 -7.96
CA TYR A 6 -49.47 40.15 -7.37
C TYR A 6 -48.91 39.19 -8.43
N ILE A 7 -47.58 39.14 -8.57
CA ILE A 7 -46.91 38.04 -9.24
C ILE A 7 -46.91 36.88 -8.25
N LEU A 8 -47.91 36.01 -8.33
CA LEU A 8 -47.93 34.75 -7.60
C LEU A 8 -46.82 33.84 -8.16
N THR A 9 -45.67 33.80 -7.50
CA THR A 9 -44.57 32.89 -7.83
C THR A 9 -44.68 31.61 -6.98
N PHE A 10 -44.39 30.44 -7.58
CA PHE A 10 -44.35 29.11 -6.92
C PHE A 10 -45.69 28.53 -6.41
N LEU A 11 -46.81 28.76 -7.11
CA LEU A 11 -48.11 28.17 -6.76
C LEU A 11 -48.19 26.62 -6.82
N PRO A 12 -47.63 25.91 -7.84
CA PRO A 12 -47.65 24.46 -7.85
C PRO A 12 -46.44 23.88 -7.10
N LEU A 13 -46.71 23.02 -6.11
CA LEU A 13 -45.68 22.19 -5.47
C LEU A 13 -45.20 21.13 -6.46
N MET A 14 -43.87 20.98 -6.62
CA MET A 14 -43.30 19.93 -7.45
C MET A 14 -43.28 18.60 -6.71
N CYS A 15 -43.98 17.60 -7.24
CA CYS A 15 -43.91 16.23 -6.77
C CYS A 15 -42.73 15.50 -7.43
N ARG A 16 -42.13 14.55 -6.70
CA ARG A 16 -41.11 13.65 -7.27
C ARG A 16 -41.73 12.79 -8.37
N LYS A 17 -41.10 12.76 -9.54
CA LYS A 17 -41.45 11.84 -10.63
C LYS A 17 -40.73 10.50 -10.44
N GLU A 18 -41.20 9.47 -11.13
CA GLU A 18 -40.52 8.17 -11.21
C GLU A 18 -39.04 8.37 -11.61
N GLY A 19 -38.13 7.71 -10.89
CA GLY A 19 -36.68 7.87 -11.02
C GLY A 19 -36.07 9.03 -10.21
N GLN A 20 -36.88 9.88 -9.55
CA GLN A 20 -36.40 10.94 -8.64
C GLN A 20 -36.41 10.50 -7.17
N GLN A 21 -36.32 9.19 -6.92
CA GLN A 21 -36.45 8.60 -5.59
C GLN A 21 -37.83 8.90 -4.99
N THR A 22 -38.89 8.45 -5.67
CA THR A 22 -40.24 8.47 -5.12
C THR A 22 -40.30 7.63 -3.83
N GLN A 23 -41.29 7.89 -2.96
CA GLN A 23 -41.39 7.18 -1.68
C GLN A 23 -41.52 5.67 -1.85
N GLU A 24 -42.27 5.23 -2.87
CA GLU A 24 -42.43 3.82 -3.22
C GLU A 24 -41.13 3.17 -3.69
N GLU A 25 -40.33 3.87 -4.50
CA GLU A 25 -39.01 3.39 -4.93
C GLU A 25 -38.04 3.26 -3.75
N VAL A 26 -38.09 4.19 -2.80
CA VAL A 26 -37.21 4.16 -1.62
C VAL A 26 -37.60 3.01 -0.68
N GLN A 27 -38.89 2.75 -0.49
CA GLN A 27 -39.38 1.65 0.36
C GLN A 27 -39.03 0.27 -0.21
N LYS A 28 -38.99 0.12 -1.53
CA LYS A 28 -38.62 -1.15 -2.20
C LYS A 28 -37.11 -1.42 -2.20
N ARG A 29 -36.27 -0.42 -1.94
CA ARG A 29 -34.80 -0.54 -2.00
C ARG A 29 -34.19 -0.93 -0.66
N ASN A 30 -33.13 -1.75 -0.70
CA ASN A 30 -32.29 -1.96 0.46
C ASN A 30 -31.20 -0.87 0.53
N LEU A 31 -31.48 0.20 1.27
CA LEU A 31 -30.57 1.35 1.42
C LEU A 31 -29.28 0.99 2.15
N ARG A 32 -29.26 -0.06 2.97
CA ARG A 32 -28.08 -0.48 3.73
C ARG A 32 -27.03 -1.06 2.81
N ASP A 33 -27.43 -1.98 1.93
CA ASP A 33 -26.53 -2.65 1.00
C ASP A 33 -25.99 -1.67 -0.05
N GLU A 34 -26.85 -0.77 -0.56
CA GLU A 34 -26.45 0.27 -1.53
C GLU A 34 -25.42 1.24 -0.91
N LEU A 35 -25.61 1.60 0.36
CA LEU A 35 -24.67 2.43 1.10
C LEU A 35 -23.34 1.71 1.26
N GLU A 36 -23.35 0.45 1.68
CA GLU A 36 -22.13 -0.34 1.88
C GLU A 36 -21.35 -0.52 0.56
N GLU A 37 -22.02 -0.81 -0.55
CA GLU A 37 -21.38 -0.94 -1.86
C GLU A 37 -20.75 0.39 -2.30
N ARG A 38 -21.44 1.51 -2.09
CA ARG A 38 -20.93 2.84 -2.45
C ARG A 38 -19.77 3.25 -1.57
N GLU A 39 -19.81 2.94 -0.29
CA GLU A 39 -18.68 3.12 0.62
C GLU A 39 -17.48 2.27 0.17
N ARG A 40 -17.69 0.99 -0.14
CA ARG A 40 -16.65 0.09 -0.64
C ARG A 40 -15.97 0.63 -1.90
N LYS A 41 -16.74 1.14 -2.87
CA LYS A 41 -16.22 1.79 -4.10
C LYS A 41 -15.49 3.11 -3.80
N HIS A 42 -16.00 3.92 -2.89
CA HIS A 42 -15.36 5.18 -2.50
C HIS A 42 -14.04 4.94 -1.77
N PHE A 43 -14.01 4.00 -0.82
CA PHE A 43 -12.79 3.65 -0.10
C PHE A 43 -11.77 2.95 -1.01
N SER A 44 -12.17 2.04 -1.90
CA SER A 44 -11.22 1.38 -2.82
C SER A 44 -10.54 2.33 -3.80
N SER A 45 -11.24 3.39 -4.22
CA SER A 45 -10.64 4.45 -5.06
C SER A 45 -9.79 5.45 -4.27
N LYS A 46 -10.08 5.64 -2.97
CA LYS A 46 -9.37 6.58 -2.10
C LYS A 46 -8.15 5.98 -1.40
N ASP A 47 -8.11 4.66 -1.20
CA ASP A 47 -7.05 3.99 -0.42
C ASP A 47 -5.66 4.17 -1.04
N LYS A 48 -5.57 4.20 -2.38
CA LYS A 48 -4.33 4.54 -3.11
C LYS A 48 -3.78 5.94 -2.78
N SER A 49 -4.62 6.87 -2.33
CA SER A 49 -4.22 8.22 -1.92
C SER A 49 -4.09 8.37 -0.39
N TYR A 50 -4.67 7.46 0.39
CA TYR A 50 -4.73 7.57 1.85
C TYR A 50 -3.55 6.88 2.53
N VAL A 51 -3.03 5.78 1.96
CA VAL A 51 -1.83 5.11 2.47
C VAL A 51 -0.63 6.07 2.53
N ASP A 52 -0.41 6.86 1.47
CA ASP A 52 0.71 7.83 1.38
C ASP A 52 0.55 9.06 2.32
N GLU A 53 -0.67 9.38 2.76
CA GLU A 53 -0.95 10.47 3.71
C GLU A 53 -0.96 9.97 5.17
N ARG A 54 -1.36 8.71 5.42
CA ARG A 54 -1.38 8.07 6.75
C ARG A 54 0.03 7.80 7.26
N ASP A 55 0.94 7.34 6.41
CA ASP A 55 2.33 7.09 6.80
C ASP A 55 3.06 8.37 7.21
N ARG A 56 2.72 9.52 6.60
CA ARG A 56 3.24 10.83 7.02
C ARG A 56 2.68 11.33 8.36
N ARG A 57 1.49 10.85 8.78
CA ARG A 57 0.88 11.21 10.06
C ARG A 57 1.26 10.26 11.20
N LYS A 58 1.53 8.99 10.89
CA LYS A 58 1.92 7.98 11.89
C LYS A 58 3.33 8.20 12.44
N SER A 59 4.23 8.83 11.68
CA SER A 59 5.59 9.15 12.16
C SER A 59 5.68 10.33 13.14
N SER A 60 4.61 11.12 13.31
CA SER A 60 4.63 12.38 14.09
C SER A 60 3.76 12.38 15.35
N GLY A 61 3.18 11.24 15.76
CA GLY A 61 2.08 11.22 16.74
C GLY A 61 2.18 10.24 17.91
N LEU A 62 3.37 9.81 18.34
CA LEU A 62 3.53 8.95 19.54
C LEU A 62 4.17 9.73 20.70
N LEU A 63 3.43 10.70 21.27
CA LEU A 63 3.82 11.40 22.49
C LEU A 63 2.63 11.65 23.42
N LEU A 64 1.73 10.68 23.53
CA LEU A 64 0.71 10.65 24.58
C LEU A 64 0.29 9.21 24.92
N GLU A 65 1.22 8.42 25.44
CA GLU A 65 0.89 7.18 26.13
C GLU A 65 1.66 7.13 27.45
N GLY A 66 0.95 7.53 28.51
CA GLY A 66 1.47 7.61 29.86
C GLY A 66 0.33 7.43 30.86
N SER A 67 -0.11 6.19 31.05
CA SER A 67 -0.40 5.70 32.41
C SER A 67 -0.47 4.18 32.43
N LYS A 68 0.51 3.60 33.11
CA LYS A 68 0.71 2.19 33.37
C LYS A 68 -0.50 1.58 34.07
N ARG A 69 -0.94 0.40 33.61
CA ARG A 69 -1.40 -0.68 34.48
C ARG A 69 -0.65 -1.93 34.06
N ASP A 70 0.13 -2.43 35.00
CA ASP A 70 0.88 -3.68 34.96
C ASP A 70 -0.05 -4.90 34.97
N GLU A 71 0.50 -6.05 34.54
CA GLU A 71 -0.09 -7.41 34.45
C GLU A 71 -1.01 -7.59 33.23
N ASP A 72 -0.61 -8.21 32.11
CA ASP A 72 -0.23 -9.61 32.00
C ASP A 72 0.95 -9.86 31.03
N LYS A 73 1.99 -10.52 31.56
CA LYS A 73 3.06 -11.14 30.77
C LYS A 73 2.57 -12.47 30.19
N ILE A 74 2.49 -12.60 28.88
CA ILE A 74 2.81 -13.86 28.21
C ILE A 74 3.83 -13.58 27.11
N VAL A 75 5.02 -14.15 27.31
CA VAL A 75 6.20 -14.05 26.45
C VAL A 75 6.01 -14.89 25.18
N PRO A 76 6.49 -14.43 24.00
CA PRO A 76 6.46 -15.14 22.72
C PRO A 76 7.18 -16.49 22.74
N ARG A 77 6.63 -17.47 22.01
CA ARG A 77 7.28 -18.76 21.72
C ARG A 77 7.22 -19.00 20.21
N GLU A 78 8.38 -18.90 19.58
CA GLU A 78 8.63 -19.32 18.19
C GLU A 78 8.71 -20.86 18.12
N ILE A 79 8.57 -21.41 16.89
CA ILE A 79 8.82 -22.81 16.46
C ILE A 79 7.68 -23.81 16.80
N ASP A 80 7.20 -24.72 15.93
CA ASP A 80 7.49 -25.19 14.56
C ASP A 80 6.41 -26.25 14.22
N ALA A 81 6.39 -26.75 12.97
CA ALA A 81 5.60 -27.88 12.44
C ALA A 81 4.14 -27.54 12.08
N ASP A 82 3.57 -27.93 10.95
CA ASP A 82 3.99 -28.74 9.82
C ASP A 82 2.99 -28.43 8.70
N ASP A 83 3.43 -28.70 7.50
CA ASP A 83 2.70 -28.79 6.25
C ASP A 83 1.23 -29.23 6.39
N SER A 84 0.31 -28.43 5.85
CA SER A 84 -1.03 -28.92 5.52
C SER A 84 -1.24 -28.82 4.02
N ASP A 85 -0.42 -29.57 3.30
CA ASP A 85 -0.77 -30.14 2.00
C ASP A 85 -2.10 -30.88 2.17
N VAL A 86 -3.16 -30.28 1.66
CA VAL A 86 -4.49 -30.90 1.59
C VAL A 86 -4.44 -31.94 0.48
N GLU A 87 -3.91 -33.11 0.80
CA GLU A 87 -4.12 -34.31 0.01
C GLU A 87 -5.62 -34.57 -0.10
N LEU A 88 -6.13 -34.38 -1.31
CA LEU A 88 -7.45 -34.82 -1.73
C LEU A 88 -7.46 -36.35 -1.67
N LYS A 89 -8.04 -36.89 -0.59
CA LYS A 89 -8.53 -38.27 -0.51
C LYS A 89 -9.49 -38.53 -1.68
N SER A 90 -8.97 -39.06 -2.79
CA SER A 90 -9.76 -39.81 -3.77
C SER A 90 -9.90 -41.24 -3.26
N ASP A 91 -11.07 -41.53 -2.72
CA ASP A 91 -11.56 -42.88 -2.46
C ASP A 91 -12.07 -43.41 -3.82
N ASP A 92 -11.30 -44.27 -4.48
CA ASP A 92 -11.78 -45.10 -5.58
C ASP A 92 -11.34 -46.53 -5.30
N GLU A 93 -12.30 -47.31 -4.79
CA GLU A 93 -12.14 -48.71 -4.48
C GLU A 93 -12.00 -49.51 -5.77
N SER A 94 -10.88 -50.22 -5.92
CA SER A 94 -10.76 -51.34 -6.85
C SER A 94 -10.13 -52.52 -6.14
N ASP A 95 -10.93 -53.58 -6.07
CA ASP A 95 -10.68 -54.94 -5.61
C ASP A 95 -9.66 -55.65 -6.51
N ASP A 96 -8.56 -56.16 -5.93
CA ASP A 96 -7.87 -57.39 -6.40
C ASP A 96 -6.95 -57.95 -5.31
N ASP A 97 -7.09 -59.25 -5.05
CA ASP A 97 -6.37 -60.06 -4.07
C ASP A 97 -5.23 -60.79 -4.81
N ASP A 98 -3.96 -60.40 -4.62
CA ASP A 98 -2.82 -61.31 -4.86
C ASP A 98 -1.52 -60.86 -4.18
N ASP A 99 -0.80 -61.85 -3.66
CA ASP A 99 0.46 -61.88 -2.91
C ASP A 99 1.65 -61.47 -3.81
N ASP A 100 2.58 -60.58 -3.39
CA ASP A 100 3.98 -60.58 -3.89
C ASP A 100 4.92 -59.51 -3.22
N ASP A 101 5.95 -60.02 -2.54
CA ASP A 101 7.05 -59.35 -1.78
C ASP A 101 8.02 -58.51 -2.67
N ASP A 102 7.79 -58.42 -3.98
CA ASP A 102 8.72 -57.83 -4.98
C ASP A 102 8.48 -56.33 -5.29
N THR A 103 7.36 -55.75 -4.83
CA THR A 103 6.99 -54.35 -5.11
C THR A 103 7.64 -53.32 -4.18
N GLU A 104 7.93 -53.71 -2.94
CA GLU A 104 8.50 -52.84 -1.91
C GLU A 104 9.97 -52.50 -2.18
N ALA A 105 10.73 -53.45 -2.74
CA ALA A 105 12.13 -53.25 -3.11
C ALA A 105 12.31 -52.19 -4.22
N LEU A 106 11.37 -52.12 -5.17
CA LEU A 106 11.44 -51.19 -6.31
C LEU A 106 11.13 -49.74 -5.91
N MET A 107 10.24 -49.53 -4.93
CA MET A 107 9.94 -48.19 -4.40
C MET A 107 11.12 -47.58 -3.64
N ALA A 108 11.87 -48.39 -2.88
CA ALA A 108 13.07 -47.95 -2.17
C ALA A 108 14.21 -47.53 -3.13
N GLU A 109 14.37 -48.22 -4.27
CA GLU A 109 15.35 -47.85 -5.31
C GLU A 109 14.98 -46.50 -5.98
N LEU A 110 13.69 -46.28 -6.27
CA LEU A 110 13.20 -45.02 -6.85
C LEU A 110 13.37 -43.83 -5.89
N GLU A 111 13.12 -44.02 -4.60
CA GLU A 111 13.34 -42.99 -3.59
C GLU A 111 14.81 -42.62 -3.46
N ARG A 112 15.71 -43.62 -3.55
CA ARG A 112 17.15 -43.39 -3.53
C ARG A 112 17.61 -42.61 -4.75
N ILE A 113 17.12 -42.95 -5.95
CA ILE A 113 17.38 -42.22 -7.19
C ILE A 113 16.82 -40.79 -7.12
N LYS A 114 15.62 -40.60 -6.55
CA LYS A 114 14.97 -39.28 -6.41
C LYS A 114 15.74 -38.38 -5.44
N LYS A 115 16.23 -38.95 -4.33
CA LYS A 115 17.04 -38.26 -3.33
C LYS A 115 18.40 -37.85 -3.88
N GLU A 116 19.10 -38.75 -4.56
CA GLU A 116 20.39 -38.46 -5.19
C GLU A 116 20.27 -37.37 -6.27
N ARG A 117 19.22 -37.44 -7.09
CA ARG A 117 18.96 -36.44 -8.15
C ARG A 117 18.50 -35.09 -7.62
N ALA A 118 17.88 -35.05 -6.44
CA ALA A 118 17.54 -33.81 -5.75
C ALA A 118 18.79 -33.12 -5.19
N GLU A 119 19.70 -33.89 -4.60
CA GLU A 119 20.95 -33.38 -4.04
C GLU A 119 21.89 -32.81 -5.12
N ASP A 120 22.03 -33.49 -6.26
CA ASP A 120 22.88 -33.01 -7.36
C ASP A 120 22.30 -31.75 -8.04
N ARG A 121 20.96 -31.66 -8.18
CA ARG A 121 20.29 -30.44 -8.65
C ARG A 121 20.52 -29.26 -7.70
N LEU A 122 20.41 -29.49 -6.39
CA LEU A 122 20.61 -28.44 -5.39
C LEU A 122 22.05 -27.91 -5.41
N ARG A 123 23.03 -28.80 -5.59
CA ARG A 123 24.44 -28.40 -5.69
C ARG A 123 24.72 -27.59 -6.96
N LYS A 124 24.13 -28.00 -8.09
CA LYS A 124 24.29 -27.31 -9.37
C LYS A 124 23.59 -25.95 -9.39
N GLU A 125 22.40 -25.84 -8.81
CA GLU A 125 21.65 -24.60 -8.71
C GLU A 125 22.39 -23.57 -7.85
N ARG A 126 23.01 -24.00 -6.74
CA ARG A 126 23.84 -23.11 -5.91
C ARG A 126 25.05 -22.55 -6.68
N GLN A 127 25.70 -23.35 -7.50
CA GLN A 127 26.83 -22.89 -8.33
C GLN A 127 26.38 -21.92 -9.42
N GLN A 128 25.26 -22.18 -10.09
CA GLN A 128 24.72 -21.29 -11.12
C GLN A 128 24.28 -19.95 -10.54
N ALA A 129 23.63 -19.95 -9.36
CA ALA A 129 23.22 -18.72 -8.70
C ALA A 129 24.41 -17.83 -8.32
N GLU A 130 25.54 -18.42 -7.92
CA GLU A 130 26.77 -17.68 -7.60
C GLU A 130 27.42 -17.08 -8.85
N GLU A 131 27.48 -17.84 -9.94
CA GLU A 131 28.00 -17.35 -11.24
C GLU A 131 27.14 -16.23 -11.82
N GLU A 132 25.81 -16.36 -11.75
CA GLU A 132 24.86 -15.33 -12.19
C GLU A 132 24.96 -14.06 -11.33
N ALA A 133 25.12 -14.19 -10.01
CA ALA A 133 25.32 -13.05 -9.13
C ALA A 133 26.60 -12.28 -9.47
N LYS A 134 27.69 -13.01 -9.71
CA LYS A 134 28.99 -12.43 -10.09
C LYS A 134 28.95 -11.77 -11.48
N MET A 135 28.25 -12.36 -12.44
CA MET A 135 28.07 -11.78 -13.77
C MET A 135 27.24 -10.49 -13.70
N LYS A 136 26.16 -10.49 -12.92
CA LYS A 136 25.30 -9.33 -12.70
C LYS A 136 26.04 -8.18 -12.03
N GLU A 137 26.94 -8.47 -11.09
CA GLU A 137 27.81 -7.46 -10.47
C GLU A 137 28.80 -6.85 -11.48
N ALA A 138 29.45 -7.69 -12.30
CA ALA A 138 30.39 -7.22 -13.32
C ALA A 138 29.70 -6.37 -14.41
N GLU A 139 28.49 -6.74 -14.81
CA GLU A 139 27.69 -5.96 -15.76
C GLU A 139 27.22 -4.62 -15.17
N LEU A 140 26.83 -4.59 -13.89
CA LEU A 140 26.47 -3.36 -13.20
C LEU A 140 27.64 -2.39 -13.09
N MET A 141 28.84 -2.91 -12.80
CA MET A 141 30.07 -2.12 -12.72
C MET A 141 30.56 -1.65 -14.10
N ARG A 142 30.37 -2.45 -15.16
CA ARG A 142 30.78 -2.10 -16.53
C ARG A 142 29.78 -1.15 -17.21
N GLY A 143 28.49 -1.32 -16.94
CA GLY A 143 27.39 -0.61 -17.59
C GLY A 143 27.09 0.76 -16.99
N ASN A 144 27.63 1.10 -15.80
CA ASN A 144 27.35 2.37 -15.14
C ASN A 144 28.47 3.43 -15.36
N PRO A 145 28.33 4.33 -16.36
CA PRO A 145 29.34 5.34 -16.66
C PRO A 145 29.55 6.36 -15.55
N LEU A 146 28.61 6.52 -14.60
CA LEU A 146 28.75 7.43 -13.46
C LEU A 146 29.80 6.94 -12.45
N ILE A 147 29.93 5.63 -12.25
CA ILE A 147 30.91 5.04 -11.33
C ILE A 147 32.33 5.19 -11.91
N ASN A 148 32.47 5.02 -13.22
CA ASN A 148 33.77 5.03 -13.89
C ASN A 148 34.31 6.46 -14.11
N MET A 149 33.43 7.46 -14.22
CA MET A 149 33.82 8.87 -14.34
C MET A 149 34.43 9.42 -13.04
N ASN A 150 33.94 8.99 -11.88
CA ASN A 150 34.41 9.51 -10.58
C ASN A 150 35.82 9.04 -10.19
N ASN A 151 36.33 7.95 -10.77
CA ASN A 151 37.66 7.43 -10.45
C ASN A 151 38.78 7.95 -11.35
N SER A 152 38.48 8.56 -12.49
CA SER A 152 39.49 8.89 -13.52
C SER A 152 39.73 10.39 -13.77
N GLY A 153 39.15 11.29 -12.97
CA GLY A 153 39.38 12.72 -13.12
C GLY A 153 39.17 13.50 -11.83
N SER A 154 40.24 14.03 -11.25
CA SER A 154 40.14 15.12 -10.25
C SER A 154 39.56 16.35 -10.92
N PHE A 155 38.23 16.44 -10.95
CA PHE A 155 37.50 17.62 -11.40
C PHE A 155 37.74 18.73 -10.37
N ASN A 156 38.69 19.60 -10.65
CA ASN A 156 38.97 20.79 -9.84
C ASN A 156 37.74 21.70 -9.92
N VAL A 157 36.85 21.61 -8.92
CA VAL A 157 35.57 22.33 -8.88
C VAL A 157 35.85 23.82 -8.85
N LYS A 158 35.73 24.45 -10.02
CA LYS A 158 35.90 25.90 -10.20
C LYS A 158 34.90 26.62 -9.30
N ARG A 159 35.37 27.68 -8.62
CA ARG A 159 34.59 28.49 -7.67
C ARG A 159 33.28 28.94 -8.32
N ARG A 160 32.14 28.59 -7.70
CA ARG A 160 30.80 28.85 -8.24
C ARG A 160 30.47 30.32 -8.04
N TRP A 161 29.68 30.93 -8.94
CA TRP A 161 29.23 32.31 -8.80
C TRP A 161 28.47 32.56 -7.49
N ASP A 162 27.80 31.52 -6.99
CA ASP A 162 27.10 31.50 -5.72
C ASP A 162 28.04 31.48 -4.50
N ASP A 163 29.33 31.19 -4.63
CA ASP A 163 30.23 30.82 -3.52
C ASP A 163 30.42 31.95 -2.50
N ASP A 164 30.39 33.21 -2.94
CA ASP A 164 30.57 34.41 -2.10
C ASP A 164 29.29 34.88 -1.37
N VAL A 165 28.15 34.20 -1.59
CA VAL A 165 26.90 34.57 -0.89
C VAL A 165 26.93 34.12 0.57
N VAL A 166 26.82 35.05 1.52
CA VAL A 166 26.91 34.77 2.97
C VAL A 166 25.78 33.89 3.52
N PHE A 167 24.67 33.74 2.80
CA PHE A 167 23.55 32.88 3.17
C PHE A 167 23.35 31.77 2.15
N LYS A 168 23.42 30.51 2.58
CA LYS A 168 23.18 29.34 1.72
C LYS A 168 21.95 28.58 2.20
N ASN A 169 21.14 28.07 1.27
CA ASN A 169 20.17 27.01 1.54
C ASN A 169 19.18 27.29 2.70
N GLN A 170 18.76 28.54 2.90
CA GLN A 170 17.92 28.94 4.04
C GLN A 170 16.57 28.21 4.09
N ALA A 171 15.98 27.89 2.95
CA ALA A 171 14.70 27.18 2.84
C ALA A 171 14.88 25.66 2.65
N ARG A 172 16.08 25.11 2.84
CA ARG A 172 16.33 23.69 2.58
C ARG A 172 15.65 22.86 3.67
N GLY A 173 14.58 22.16 3.28
CA GLY A 173 13.77 21.35 4.18
C GLY A 173 12.51 22.06 4.71
N GLU A 174 12.16 23.24 4.20
CA GLU A 174 10.90 23.88 4.57
C GLU A 174 9.71 23.02 4.12
N THR A 175 9.00 22.45 5.09
CA THR A 175 7.83 21.61 4.81
C THR A 175 6.66 22.48 4.38
N LYS A 176 6.05 22.15 3.24
CA LYS A 176 4.83 22.82 2.78
C LYS A 176 3.77 22.75 3.88
N THR A 177 3.04 23.85 4.08
CA THR A 177 1.92 23.88 5.03
C THR A 177 0.95 22.75 4.70
N PRO A 178 0.68 21.81 5.62
CA PRO A 178 -0.17 20.67 5.33
C PRO A 178 -1.61 21.13 5.09
N LYS A 179 -2.34 20.37 4.26
CA LYS A 179 -3.76 20.62 4.00
C LYS A 179 -4.56 20.34 5.28
N ARG A 180 -4.93 21.40 5.98
CA ARG A 180 -5.72 21.33 7.21
C ARG A 180 -6.96 22.19 7.09
N PHE A 181 -8.04 21.74 7.73
CA PHE A 181 -9.22 22.56 7.96
C PHE A 181 -9.23 22.99 9.42
N ILE A 182 -9.46 24.28 9.65
CA ILE A 182 -9.58 24.86 11.00
C ILE A 182 -10.98 25.45 11.08
N ASN A 183 -11.78 24.98 12.05
CA ASN A 183 -13.10 25.53 12.35
C ASN A 183 -12.98 26.84 13.15
N ASP A 184 -12.37 27.85 12.53
CA ASP A 184 -12.14 29.18 13.09
C ASP A 184 -12.05 30.18 11.93
N THR A 185 -12.86 31.24 11.97
CA THR A 185 -12.96 32.21 10.88
C THR A 185 -11.77 33.16 10.78
N ILE A 186 -11.00 33.36 11.85
CA ILE A 186 -9.87 34.31 11.87
C ILE A 186 -8.51 33.60 11.80
N ARG A 187 -8.41 32.37 12.33
CA ARG A 187 -7.14 31.60 12.29
C ARG A 187 -7.03 30.67 11.09
N SER A 188 -8.13 30.44 10.36
CA SER A 188 -8.14 29.62 9.15
C SER A 188 -7.07 30.09 8.16
N ASP A 189 -6.46 29.11 7.47
CA ASP A 189 -5.53 29.37 6.38
C ASP A 189 -6.16 30.25 5.29
N PHE A 190 -7.48 30.17 5.12
CA PHE A 190 -8.22 31.05 4.21
C PHE A 190 -8.15 32.51 4.66
N HIS A 191 -8.44 32.79 5.93
CA HIS A 191 -8.48 34.16 6.44
C HIS A 191 -7.11 34.81 6.45
N ARG A 192 -6.07 34.06 6.84
CA ARG A 192 -4.68 34.54 6.77
C ARG A 192 -4.27 34.89 5.34
N LYS A 193 -4.62 34.07 4.35
CA LYS A 193 -4.38 34.36 2.92
C LYS A 193 -5.20 35.55 2.42
N PHE A 194 -6.44 35.69 2.86
CA PHE A 194 -7.31 36.81 2.52
C PHE A 194 -6.70 38.14 3.01
N LEU A 195 -6.33 38.22 4.29
CA LEU A 195 -5.68 39.41 4.84
C LEU A 195 -4.38 39.72 4.09
N HIS A 196 -3.50 38.74 3.88
CA HIS A 196 -2.26 38.95 3.13
C HIS A 196 -2.47 39.44 1.69
N ARG A 197 -3.61 39.10 1.07
CA ARG A 197 -3.94 39.49 -0.31
C ARG A 197 -4.54 40.89 -0.41
N TYR A 198 -5.41 41.26 0.54
CA TYR A 198 -6.24 42.46 0.45
C TYR A 198 -5.87 43.56 1.44
N MET A 199 -5.08 43.24 2.46
CA MET A 199 -4.55 44.17 3.45
C MET A 199 -3.02 44.13 3.32
N LYS A 200 -2.42 45.26 2.94
CA LYS A 200 -0.97 45.38 2.77
C LYS A 200 -0.38 46.23 3.88
#